data_AF-A0A8W8K1A8-F1
#
_entry.id   AF-A0A8W8K1A8-F1
#
_cell.length_a   1.000
_cell.length_b   1.000
_cell.length_c   1.000
_cell.angle_alpha   90.00
_cell.angle_beta   90.00
_cell.angle_gamma   90.00
#
_symmetry.space_group_name_H-M   'P 1'
#
loop_
_entity.id
_entity.type
_entity.pdbx_description
1 polymer ?
#
loop_
_entity_poly.entity_id
_entity_poly.type
_entity_poly.pdbx_seq_one_letter_code
_entity_poly.pdbx_strand_id
1 'polypeptide(L)'
;MPLRLNVAKEKFRVYKKLPKNILRQQGVEVKPPERPVRDIFAGTVMKRSVGTPETLKVRVLKLKLDTYITKYYYKRLDYWVLEKDLKVKIGDLVLIRLMDEAYSPRVKFEIYKYLHQLGEMICPVTGQGVRGLEYVDPARTDHIGNFPEKWQDNVMNNTMVQRMRLLELGRELETKEQELNNDDEDDDDDDGETFV
;
A
#
# COMPACT_ATOMS: atom_id res chain seq x y z
N MET A 1 -12.93 -32.37 -36.41
CA MET A 1 -12.57 -31.54 -35.23
C MET A 1 -12.95 -30.10 -35.53
N PRO A 2 -13.93 -29.47 -34.86
CA PRO A 2 -14.28 -28.09 -35.18
C PRO A 2 -13.51 -27.10 -34.32
N LEU A 3 -12.95 -26.10 -35.00
CA LEU A 3 -12.14 -25.00 -34.48
C LEU A 3 -12.95 -24.15 -33.50
N ARG A 4 -12.42 -23.91 -32.29
CA ARG A 4 -12.94 -22.93 -31.34
C ARG A 4 -12.63 -21.52 -31.83
N LEU A 5 -13.49 -20.97 -32.67
CA LEU A 5 -13.43 -19.57 -33.07
C LEU A 5 -13.92 -18.70 -31.89
N ASN A 6 -13.08 -17.76 -31.45
CA ASN A 6 -13.38 -16.80 -30.38
C ASN A 6 -14.45 -15.77 -30.83
N VAL A 7 -15.69 -16.21 -30.99
CA VAL A 7 -16.87 -15.39 -31.37
C VAL A 7 -17.27 -14.38 -30.28
N ALA A 8 -16.71 -14.50 -29.07
CA ALA A 8 -17.09 -13.68 -27.93
C ALA A 8 -16.71 -12.18 -28.08
N LYS A 9 -15.64 -11.82 -28.81
CA LYS A 9 -15.23 -10.40 -28.90
C LYS A 9 -16.07 -9.57 -29.87
N GLU A 10 -16.56 -10.16 -30.95
CA GLU A 10 -17.39 -9.42 -31.94
C GLU A 10 -18.83 -9.21 -31.46
N LYS A 11 -19.42 -10.21 -30.78
CA LYS A 11 -20.79 -10.10 -30.26
C LYS A 11 -20.93 -9.03 -29.17
N PHE A 12 -19.90 -8.78 -28.36
CA PHE A 12 -19.94 -7.75 -27.30
C PHE A 12 -20.06 -6.31 -27.84
N ARG A 13 -19.73 -6.04 -29.11
CA ARG A 13 -19.85 -4.69 -29.70
C ARG A 13 -21.28 -4.33 -30.07
N VAL A 14 -22.15 -5.33 -30.29
CA VAL A 14 -23.55 -5.15 -30.70
C VAL A 14 -24.46 -4.83 -29.51
N TYR A 15 -24.23 -5.46 -28.36
CA TYR A 15 -25.08 -5.29 -27.17
C TYR A 15 -24.96 -3.93 -26.45
N LYS A 16 -23.96 -3.10 -26.77
CA LYS A 16 -23.86 -1.72 -26.24
C LYS A 16 -24.92 -0.77 -26.80
N LYS A 17 -25.54 -1.08 -27.95
CA LYS A 17 -26.52 -0.21 -28.62
C LYS A 17 -27.99 -0.60 -28.40
N LEU A 18 -28.26 -1.75 -27.78
CA LEU A 18 -29.63 -2.20 -27.57
C LEU A 18 -30.21 -1.62 -26.27
N PRO A 19 -31.44 -1.08 -26.30
CA PRO A 19 -32.09 -0.57 -25.09
C PRO A 19 -32.29 -1.70 -24.08
N LYS A 20 -32.13 -1.37 -22.79
CA LYS A 20 -32.10 -2.32 -21.66
C LYS A 20 -33.32 -3.26 -21.59
N ASN A 21 -34.46 -2.83 -22.12
CA ASN A 21 -35.71 -3.60 -22.11
C ASN A 21 -35.64 -4.83 -23.04
N ILE A 22 -34.97 -4.73 -24.18
CA ILE A 22 -34.84 -5.84 -25.16
C ILE A 22 -33.88 -6.91 -24.62
N LEU A 23 -32.81 -6.48 -23.94
CA LEU A 23 -31.83 -7.38 -23.32
C LEU A 23 -32.46 -8.23 -22.20
N ARG A 24 -33.35 -7.62 -21.40
CA ARG A 24 -34.10 -8.33 -20.33
C ARG A 24 -35.10 -9.34 -20.88
N GLN A 25 -35.80 -9.01 -21.99
CA GLN A 25 -36.74 -9.93 -22.64
C GLN A 25 -36.05 -11.17 -23.22
N GLN A 26 -34.76 -11.08 -23.57
CA GLN A 26 -33.97 -12.21 -24.08
C GLN A 26 -33.35 -13.09 -22.99
N GLY A 27 -33.68 -12.86 -21.71
CA GLY A 27 -33.09 -13.59 -20.58
C GLY A 27 -31.59 -13.34 -20.39
N VAL A 28 -31.03 -12.32 -21.07
CA VAL A 28 -29.62 -11.96 -20.93
C VAL A 28 -29.47 -11.09 -19.69
N GLU A 29 -29.07 -11.71 -18.59
CA GLU A 29 -28.70 -10.99 -17.38
C GLU A 29 -27.40 -10.20 -17.64
N VAL A 30 -27.53 -8.89 -17.87
CA VAL A 30 -26.38 -7.99 -18.00
C VAL A 30 -25.79 -7.78 -16.61
N LYS A 31 -24.97 -8.73 -16.16
CA LYS A 31 -24.09 -8.49 -15.03
C LYS A 31 -23.18 -7.33 -15.41
N PRO A 32 -23.08 -6.24 -14.60
CA PRO A 32 -22.05 -5.24 -14.83
C PRO A 32 -20.72 -5.99 -14.91
N PRO A 33 -19.81 -5.63 -15.84
CA PRO A 33 -18.53 -6.32 -15.92
C PRO A 33 -17.93 -6.28 -14.52
N GLU A 34 -17.69 -7.45 -13.93
CA GLU A 34 -16.98 -7.58 -12.66
C GLU A 34 -15.69 -6.79 -12.85
N ARG A 35 -15.60 -5.59 -12.24
CA ARG A 35 -14.44 -4.72 -12.44
C ARG A 35 -13.26 -5.46 -11.82
N PRO A 36 -12.32 -6.00 -12.61
CA PRO A 36 -11.29 -6.86 -12.07
C PRO A 36 -10.30 -5.95 -11.36
N VAL A 37 -10.35 -5.93 -10.02
CA VAL A 37 -9.50 -5.13 -9.11
C VAL A 37 -9.66 -3.62 -9.34
N ARG A 38 -10.04 -2.86 -8.30
CA ARG A 38 -10.06 -1.39 -8.41
C ARG A 38 -8.65 -0.92 -8.81
N ASP A 39 -8.52 -0.29 -9.98
CA ASP A 39 -7.27 0.24 -10.49
C ASP A 39 -6.67 1.20 -9.45
N ILE A 40 -5.61 0.76 -8.78
CA ILE A 40 -4.84 1.53 -7.82
C ILE A 40 -3.52 1.92 -8.49
N PHE A 41 -3.17 3.20 -8.44
CA PHE A 41 -1.90 3.70 -8.95
C PHE A 41 -1.18 4.51 -7.87
N ALA A 42 0.14 4.44 -7.87
CA ALA A 42 0.98 5.36 -7.12
C ALA A 42 1.48 6.46 -8.06
N GLY A 43 1.47 7.70 -7.60
CA GLY A 43 1.93 8.83 -8.39
C GLY A 43 2.34 10.03 -7.56
N THR A 44 3.03 10.97 -8.18
CA THR A 44 3.48 12.20 -7.55
C THR A 44 2.54 13.36 -7.89
N VAL A 45 2.30 14.22 -6.92
CA VAL A 45 1.41 15.37 -7.09
C VAL A 45 2.16 16.48 -7.82
N MET A 46 1.70 16.82 -9.03
CA MET A 46 2.36 17.81 -9.88
C MET A 46 1.85 19.23 -9.64
N LYS A 47 0.53 19.39 -9.52
CA LYS A 47 -0.10 20.70 -9.28
C LYS A 47 -1.53 20.57 -8.77
N ARG A 48 -2.00 21.63 -8.12
CA ARG A 48 -3.40 21.85 -7.77
C ARG A 48 -4.10 22.67 -8.86
N SER A 49 -5.38 22.39 -9.12
CA SER A 49 -6.19 23.20 -10.03
C SER A 49 -6.49 24.56 -9.39
N VAL A 50 -6.52 25.62 -10.20
CA VAL A 50 -6.77 26.99 -9.73
C VAL A 50 -8.25 27.22 -9.44
N GLY A 51 -9.14 26.69 -10.28
CA GLY A 51 -10.59 26.90 -10.13
C GLY A 51 -11.27 25.97 -9.14
N THR A 52 -10.77 24.74 -9.03
CA THR A 52 -11.35 23.68 -8.18
C THR A 52 -10.27 23.15 -7.25
N PRO A 53 -10.09 23.74 -6.05
CA PRO A 53 -8.94 23.44 -5.19
C PRO A 53 -8.91 21.98 -4.75
N GLU A 54 -10.06 21.29 -4.71
CA GLU A 54 -10.20 19.86 -4.42
C GLU A 54 -9.57 18.95 -5.49
N THR A 55 -9.25 19.48 -6.68
CA THR A 55 -8.74 18.68 -7.79
C THR A 55 -7.24 18.85 -7.98
N LEU A 56 -6.57 17.71 -8.08
CA LEU A 56 -5.12 17.61 -8.21
C LEU A 56 -4.75 16.92 -9.51
N LYS A 57 -3.62 17.33 -10.09
CA LYS A 57 -2.98 16.63 -11.20
C LYS A 57 -1.88 15.73 -10.64
N VAL A 58 -2.08 14.42 -10.72
CA VAL A 58 -1.14 13.40 -10.26
C VAL A 58 -0.47 12.74 -11.46
N ARG A 59 0.85 12.62 -11.41
CA ARG A 59 1.66 11.95 -12.43
C ARG A 59 2.00 10.54 -11.98
N VAL A 60 1.53 9.56 -12.74
CA VAL A 60 1.85 8.15 -12.59
C VAL A 60 2.92 7.79 -13.61
N LEU A 61 3.95 7.08 -13.16
CA LEU A 61 5.00 6.54 -14.03
C LEU A 61 4.73 5.06 -14.23
N LYS A 62 4.62 4.63 -15.50
CA LYS A 62 4.55 3.21 -15.85
C LYS A 62 5.78 2.82 -16.65
N LEU A 63 6.34 1.65 -16.36
CA LEU A 63 7.40 1.09 -17.17
C LEU A 63 6.79 0.53 -18.46
N LYS A 64 7.26 1.03 -19.60
CA LYS A 64 6.90 0.52 -20.93
C LYS A 64 8.15 -0.10 -21.55
N LEU A 65 8.03 -1.36 -21.97
CA LEU A 65 9.07 -2.04 -22.73
C LEU A 65 9.12 -1.46 -24.15
N ASP A 66 10.31 -1.05 -24.58
CA ASP A 66 10.62 -0.86 -25.98
C ASP A 66 11.07 -2.20 -26.57
N THR A 67 10.33 -2.71 -27.56
CA THR A 67 10.58 -4.02 -28.17
C THR A 67 11.79 -4.02 -29.10
N TYR A 68 12.22 -2.85 -29.59
CA TYR A 68 13.38 -2.76 -30.48
C TYR A 68 14.69 -2.79 -29.67
N ILE A 69 14.77 -1.99 -28.61
CA ILE A 69 15.95 -1.87 -27.74
C ILE A 69 15.94 -2.92 -26.63
N THR A 70 14.81 -3.59 -26.38
CA THR A 70 14.58 -4.52 -25.26
C THR A 70 14.86 -3.90 -23.88
N LYS A 71 14.52 -2.62 -23.72
CA LYS A 71 14.72 -1.85 -22.48
C LYS A 71 13.41 -1.21 -22.00
N TYR A 72 13.22 -1.16 -20.69
CA TYR A 72 12.11 -0.44 -20.07
C TYR A 72 12.39 1.05 -19.95
N TYR A 73 11.40 1.86 -20.32
CA TYR A 73 11.43 3.31 -20.15
C TYR A 73 10.22 3.79 -19.37
N TYR A 74 10.38 4.89 -18.63
CA TYR A 74 9.27 5.53 -17.93
C TYR A 74 8.32 6.23 -18.91
N LYS A 75 7.10 5.72 -19.01
CA LYS A 75 5.98 6.41 -19.67
C LYS A 75 5.16 7.15 -18.62
N ARG A 76 5.05 8.47 -18.81
CA ARG A 76 4.28 9.36 -17.93
C ARG A 76 2.79 9.29 -18.29
N LEU A 77 1.94 9.17 -17.29
CA LEU A 77 0.48 9.28 -17.39
C LEU A 77 0.01 10.27 -16.34
N ASP A 78 -0.69 11.31 -16.78
CA ASP A 78 -1.20 12.34 -15.89
C ASP A 78 -2.71 12.10 -15.66
N TYR A 79 -3.12 11.97 -14.40
CA TYR A 79 -4.52 11.81 -13.99
C TYR A 79 -4.99 13.02 -13.18
N TRP A 80 -6.28 13.34 -13.32
CA TRP A 80 -6.95 14.28 -12.44
C TRP A 80 -7.66 13.50 -11.33
N VAL A 81 -7.40 13.94 -10.10
CA VAL A 81 -7.74 13.21 -8.88
C VAL A 81 -8.49 14.16 -7.95
N LEU A 82 -9.53 13.66 -7.30
CA LEU A 82 -10.28 14.36 -6.27
C LEU A 82 -9.64 14.12 -4.89
N GLU A 83 -9.47 15.21 -4.14
CA GLU A 83 -9.02 15.22 -2.76
C GLU A 83 -10.13 15.76 -1.86
N LYS A 84 -10.45 15.03 -0.78
CA LYS A 84 -11.51 15.41 0.17
C LYS A 84 -11.03 16.37 1.28
N ASP A 85 -9.77 16.22 1.72
CA ASP A 85 -9.27 16.86 2.93
C ASP A 85 -8.35 18.08 2.71
N LEU A 86 -7.97 18.39 1.46
CA LEU A 86 -7.05 19.48 1.09
C LEU A 86 -5.70 19.51 1.86
N LYS A 87 -5.16 18.35 2.23
CA LYS A 87 -3.91 18.21 3.01
C LYS A 87 -2.66 18.11 2.14
N VAL A 88 -2.82 17.72 0.88
CA VAL A 88 -1.71 17.36 -0.01
C VAL A 88 -0.92 18.58 -0.49
N LYS A 89 0.40 18.48 -0.39
CA LYS A 89 1.34 19.45 -0.94
C LYS A 89 1.79 19.00 -2.33
N ILE A 90 2.31 19.96 -3.10
CA ILE A 90 2.91 19.67 -4.41
C ILE A 90 4.22 18.90 -4.17
N GLY A 91 4.40 17.80 -4.88
CA GLY A 91 5.55 16.90 -4.72
C GLY A 91 5.30 15.67 -3.86
N ASP A 92 4.17 15.59 -3.14
CA ASP A 92 3.84 14.43 -2.31
C ASP A 92 3.63 13.16 -3.16
N LEU A 93 3.96 12.01 -2.58
CA LEU A 93 3.67 10.70 -3.13
C LEU A 93 2.32 10.21 -2.59
N VAL A 94 1.39 9.97 -3.51
CA VAL A 94 0.02 9.58 -3.19
C VAL A 94 -0.38 8.32 -3.92
N LEU A 95 -1.30 7.59 -3.30
CA LEU A 95 -1.92 6.41 -3.88
C LEU A 95 -3.37 6.75 -4.25
N ILE A 96 -3.69 6.58 -5.53
CA ILE A 96 -4.94 6.98 -6.15
C ILE A 96 -5.72 5.75 -6.55
N ARG A 97 -7.05 5.83 -6.47
CA ARG A 97 -7.96 4.74 -6.77
C ARG A 97 -9.09 5.21 -7.65
N LEU A 98 -9.52 4.36 -8.58
CA LEU A 98 -10.68 4.64 -9.41
C LEU A 98 -11.96 4.72 -8.56
N MET A 99 -12.73 5.79 -8.71
CA MET A 99 -14.03 5.96 -8.05
C MET A 99 -15.10 5.09 -8.71
N ASP A 100 -16.12 4.70 -7.93
CA ASP A 100 -17.26 3.95 -8.47
C ASP A 100 -18.10 4.84 -9.40
N GLU A 101 -18.30 6.10 -9.00
CA GLU A 101 -18.92 7.18 -9.76
C GLU A 101 -17.90 8.28 -10.09
N ALA A 102 -17.89 8.76 -11.34
CA ALA A 102 -16.97 9.81 -11.76
C ALA A 102 -17.49 11.19 -11.33
N TYR A 103 -16.70 11.95 -10.58
CA TYR A 103 -17.04 13.33 -10.18
C TYR A 103 -17.20 14.26 -11.39
N SER A 104 -16.33 14.10 -12.39
CA SER A 104 -16.34 14.88 -13.63
C SER A 104 -15.79 14.02 -14.77
N PRO A 105 -16.06 14.33 -16.07
CA PRO A 105 -15.51 13.56 -17.19
C PRO A 105 -13.99 13.38 -17.14
N ARG A 106 -13.27 14.36 -16.59
CA ARG A 106 -11.81 14.33 -16.40
C ARG A 106 -11.37 13.72 -15.07
N VAL A 107 -12.19 13.83 -14.02
CA VAL A 107 -11.85 13.43 -12.64
C VAL A 107 -12.54 12.11 -12.31
N LYS A 108 -11.78 11.02 -12.45
CA LYS A 108 -12.26 9.63 -12.22
C LYS A 108 -11.62 8.95 -11.02
N PHE A 109 -10.56 9.55 -10.49
CA PHE A 109 -9.78 8.99 -9.39
C PHE A 109 -10.01 9.79 -8.12
N GLU A 110 -9.98 9.11 -6.98
CA GLU A 110 -9.87 9.71 -5.65
C GLU A 110 -8.51 9.37 -5.03
N ILE A 111 -8.05 10.19 -4.08
CA ILE A 111 -6.94 9.82 -3.22
C ILE A 111 -7.41 8.74 -2.25
N TYR A 112 -6.70 7.61 -2.22
CA TYR A 112 -6.96 6.53 -1.28
C TYR A 112 -6.04 6.61 -0.05
N LYS A 113 -4.74 6.84 -0.25
CA LYS A 113 -3.77 6.91 0.86
C LYS A 113 -2.65 7.91 0.53
N TYR A 114 -2.22 8.64 1.55
CA TYR A 114 -1.01 9.46 1.53
C TYR A 114 0.19 8.58 1.88
N LEU A 115 1.19 8.46 0.99
CA LEU A 115 2.35 7.60 1.22
C LEU A 115 3.49 8.40 1.85
N HIS A 116 3.97 9.43 1.15
CA HIS A 116 5.08 10.25 1.62
C HIS A 116 4.78 11.72 1.39
N GLN A 117 4.80 12.50 2.47
CA GLN A 117 4.69 13.95 2.41
C GLN A 117 6.09 14.54 2.22
N LEU A 118 6.19 15.52 1.32
CA LEU A 118 7.46 16.18 1.04
C LEU A 118 7.91 16.97 2.28
N GLY A 119 9.11 16.67 2.77
CA GLY A 119 9.71 17.30 3.95
C GLY A 119 9.36 16.64 5.29
N GLU A 120 8.31 15.82 5.33
CA GLU A 120 7.82 15.14 6.53
C GLU A 120 7.68 13.63 6.25
N MET A 121 8.79 12.99 5.85
CA MET A 121 8.80 11.56 5.53
C MET A 121 8.89 10.71 6.80
N ILE A 122 8.11 9.63 6.83
CA ILE A 122 8.12 8.64 7.89
C ILE A 122 8.58 7.31 7.30
N CYS A 123 9.52 6.64 7.94
CA CYS A 123 9.96 5.31 7.57
C CYS A 123 8.81 4.32 7.77
N PRO A 124 8.36 3.58 6.74
CA PRO A 124 7.27 2.63 6.88
C PRO A 124 7.64 1.41 7.75
N VAL A 125 8.94 1.13 7.94
CA VAL A 125 9.43 -0.02 8.72
C VAL A 125 9.53 0.32 10.21
N THR A 126 10.12 1.46 10.55
CA THR A 126 10.37 1.86 11.96
C THR A 126 9.34 2.83 12.51
N GLY A 127 8.57 3.51 11.65
CA GLY A 127 7.66 4.59 12.05
C GLY A 127 8.35 5.90 12.43
N GLN A 128 9.69 5.97 12.38
CA GLN A 128 10.41 7.19 12.72
C GLN A 128 10.46 8.18 11.55
N GLY A 129 10.57 9.47 11.87
CA GLY A 129 10.83 10.51 10.88
C GLY A 129 12.18 10.30 10.21
N VAL A 130 12.25 10.49 8.89
CA VAL A 130 13.48 10.31 8.11
C VAL A 130 13.73 11.53 7.24
N ARG A 131 14.99 11.95 7.18
CA ARG A 131 15.47 12.93 6.22
C ARG A 131 16.55 12.30 5.35
N GLY A 132 16.20 11.97 4.11
CA GLY A 132 17.13 11.28 3.21
C GLY A 132 17.46 9.88 3.71
N LEU A 133 18.69 9.67 4.17
CA LEU A 133 19.19 8.40 4.70
C LEU A 133 19.28 8.36 6.23
N GLU A 134 19.06 9.49 6.90
CA GLU A 134 19.21 9.63 8.36
C GLU A 134 17.84 9.65 9.06
N TYR A 135 17.78 8.98 10.21
CA TYR A 135 16.64 9.10 11.12
C TYR A 135 16.69 10.45 11.82
N VAL A 136 15.51 11.07 11.98
CA VAL A 136 15.36 12.34 12.67
C VAL A 136 15.20 12.06 14.15
N ASP A 137 16.13 12.56 14.96
CA ASP A 137 16.03 12.48 16.41
C ASP A 137 14.85 13.33 16.92
N PRO A 138 13.92 12.76 17.70
CA PRO A 138 12.75 13.48 18.19
C PRO A 138 13.11 14.63 19.16
N ALA A 139 14.30 14.59 19.77
CA ALA A 139 14.78 15.60 20.71
C ALA A 139 15.51 16.77 20.04
N ARG A 140 15.77 16.71 18.74
CA ARG A 140 16.56 17.71 18.05
C ARG A 140 15.64 18.87 17.63
N THR A 141 15.95 20.09 18.08
CA THR A 141 15.08 21.27 17.91
C THR A 141 15.34 22.04 16.62
N ASP A 142 16.35 21.64 15.84
CA ASP A 142 16.88 22.38 14.69
C ASP A 142 16.03 22.22 13.41
N HIS A 143 14.83 21.67 13.54
CA HIS A 143 14.03 21.21 12.40
C HIS A 143 13.10 22.32 11.92
N ILE A 144 13.31 22.77 10.67
CA ILE A 144 12.46 23.70 9.90
C ILE A 144 11.05 23.11 9.59
N GLY A 145 10.61 22.05 10.29
CA GLY A 145 9.29 21.46 10.15
C GLY A 145 8.85 20.89 11.48
N ASN A 146 7.80 21.47 12.04
CA ASN A 146 7.16 20.98 13.25
C ASN A 146 6.47 19.64 12.90
N PHE A 147 7.14 18.50 13.13
CA PHE A 147 6.49 17.19 12.98
C PHE A 147 5.29 17.18 13.94
N PRO A 148 4.04 16.98 13.46
CA PRO A 148 2.89 17.17 14.33
C PRO A 148 2.86 16.09 15.42
N GLU A 149 2.74 16.51 16.68
CA GLU A 149 2.70 15.69 17.89
C GLU A 149 1.75 14.48 17.75
N LYS A 150 0.59 14.69 17.11
CA LYS A 150 -0.45 13.69 16.80
C LYS A 150 -0.04 12.50 15.90
N TRP A 151 1.17 12.48 15.33
CA TRP A 151 1.67 11.33 14.55
C TRP A 151 2.59 10.41 15.38
N GLN A 152 2.96 10.80 16.60
CA GLN A 152 3.74 9.98 17.52
C GLN A 152 2.91 8.81 18.06
N ASP A 153 1.59 8.95 18.20
CA ASP A 153 0.72 7.96 18.84
C ASP A 153 0.65 6.62 18.07
N ASN A 154 0.68 6.64 16.74
CA ASN A 154 0.71 5.39 15.94
C ASN A 154 2.08 4.71 15.93
N VAL A 155 3.15 5.49 16.10
CA VAL A 155 4.53 4.99 16.15
C VAL A 155 4.81 4.39 17.53
N MET A 156 4.32 5.02 18.60
CA MET A 156 4.39 4.54 19.97
C MET A 156 3.64 3.21 20.16
N ASN A 157 2.47 3.04 19.55
CA ASN A 157 1.74 1.77 19.63
C ASN A 157 2.50 0.63 18.95
N ASN A 158 3.16 0.88 17.81
CA ASN A 158 3.95 -0.14 17.12
C ASN A 158 5.29 -0.43 17.84
N THR A 159 5.92 0.60 18.42
CA THR A 159 7.16 0.45 19.20
C THR A 159 6.93 -0.15 20.59
N MET A 160 5.81 0.13 21.27
CA MET A 160 5.44 -0.56 22.51
C MET A 160 5.20 -2.05 22.24
N VAL A 161 4.44 -2.39 21.20
CA VAL A 161 4.22 -3.80 20.83
C VAL A 161 5.54 -4.48 20.47
N GLN A 162 6.44 -3.81 19.74
CA GLN A 162 7.78 -4.33 19.44
C GLN A 162 8.65 -4.48 20.69
N ARG A 163 8.61 -3.53 21.63
CA ARG A 163 9.35 -3.59 22.90
C ARG A 163 8.81 -4.67 23.84
N MET A 164 7.48 -4.80 23.93
CA MET A 164 6.83 -5.87 24.69
C MET A 164 7.23 -7.24 24.13
N ARG A 165 7.21 -7.41 22.81
CA ARG A 165 7.65 -8.65 22.17
C ARG A 165 9.14 -8.93 22.34
N LEU A 166 10.00 -7.90 22.36
CA LEU A 166 11.42 -8.06 22.68
C LEU A 166 11.64 -8.50 24.14
N LEU A 167 10.87 -7.98 25.08
CA LEU A 167 10.93 -8.37 26.48
C LEU A 167 10.37 -9.79 26.72
N GLU A 168 9.34 -10.18 25.98
CA GLU A 168 8.82 -11.55 25.96
C GLU A 168 9.87 -12.52 25.41
N LEU A 169 10.48 -12.21 24.26
CA LEU A 169 11.56 -13.01 23.68
C LEU A 169 12.78 -13.12 24.60
N GLY A 170 13.14 -12.04 25.32
CA GLY A 170 14.21 -12.09 26.31
C GLY A 170 13.92 -13.09 27.43
N ARG A 171 12.69 -13.07 27.97
CA ARG A 171 12.27 -14.04 29.00
C ARG A 171 12.18 -15.47 28.47
N GLU A 172 11.75 -15.67 27.23
CA GLU A 172 11.72 -16.99 26.57
C GLU A 172 13.12 -17.57 26.36
N LEU A 173 14.12 -16.71 26.10
CA LEU A 173 15.51 -17.14 25.97
C LEU A 173 16.12 -17.49 27.32
N GLU A 174 15.87 -16.69 28.37
CA GLU A 174 16.33 -16.98 29.74
C GLU A 174 15.77 -18.31 30.26
N THR A 175 14.49 -18.60 29.98
CA THR A 175 13.87 -19.88 30.37
C THR A 175 14.49 -21.05 29.61
N LYS A 176 14.76 -20.91 28.31
CA LYS A 176 15.46 -21.95 27.55
C LYS A 176 16.90 -22.18 27.98
N GLU A 177 17.61 -21.11 28.36
CA GLU A 177 18.97 -21.23 28.91
C GLU A 177 18.96 -21.96 30.25
N GLN A 178 17.94 -21.75 31.08
CA GLN A 178 17.75 -22.49 32.34
C GLN A 178 17.38 -23.95 32.09
N GLU A 179 16.50 -24.25 31.14
CA GLU A 179 16.15 -25.63 30.75
C GLU A 179 17.38 -26.39 30.25
N LEU A 180 18.19 -25.77 29.37
CA LEU A 180 19.44 -26.38 28.88
C LEU A 180 20.46 -26.62 29.99
N ASN A 181 20.59 -25.72 30.96
CA ASN A 181 21.53 -25.90 32.06
C ASN A 181 21.06 -26.98 33.06
N ASN A 182 19.76 -27.18 33.22
CA ASN A 182 19.22 -28.21 34.11
C ASN A 182 19.27 -29.60 33.45
N ASP A 183 19.13 -29.67 32.12
CA ASP A 183 19.25 -30.93 31.36
C ASP A 183 20.69 -31.50 31.41
N ASP A 184 21.71 -30.66 31.66
CA ASP A 184 23.11 -31.07 31.82
C ASP A 184 23.46 -31.54 33.27
N GLU A 185 22.56 -31.36 34.25
CA GLU A 185 22.78 -31.72 35.67
C GLU A 185 22.11 -33.05 36.09
N ASP A 186 21.28 -33.66 35.24
CA ASP A 186 20.51 -34.88 35.55
C ASP A 186 21.16 -36.20 35.05
N ASP A 187 22.41 -36.16 34.55
CA ASP A 187 23.13 -37.37 34.07
C ASP A 187 24.02 -38.07 35.13
N ASP A 188 24.07 -37.56 36.37
CA ASP A 188 24.85 -38.15 37.47
C ASP A 188 23.93 -38.73 38.57
N ASP A 189 23.65 -40.04 38.50
CA ASP A 189 23.59 -41.01 39.62
C ASP A 189 22.55 -42.15 39.39
N ASP A 190 22.99 -43.34 38.94
CA ASP A 190 22.44 -44.61 39.46
C ASP A 190 23.40 -45.80 39.23
N ASP A 191 24.40 -45.93 40.11
CA ASP A 191 25.04 -47.22 40.41
C ASP A 191 24.96 -47.49 41.93
N GLY A 192 23.77 -47.92 42.35
CA GLY A 192 23.54 -48.50 43.67
C GLY A 192 24.35 -49.78 43.90
N GLU A 193 25.48 -49.66 44.59
CA GLU A 193 26.21 -50.80 45.14
C GLU A 193 25.49 -51.40 46.36
N THR A 194 25.01 -52.64 46.23
CA THR A 194 24.70 -53.53 47.36
C THR A 194 25.75 -54.63 47.41
N PHE A 195 26.57 -54.66 48.47
CA PHE A 195 27.52 -55.74 48.73
C PHE A 195 27.13 -56.52 50.00
N VAL A 196 27.02 -57.85 49.84
CA VAL A 196 27.08 -58.89 50.88
C VAL A 196 28.48 -59.46 50.92
#